data_AF-A0A933GSN2-F1
#
_entry.id   AF-A0A933GSN2-F1
#
_cell.length_a   1.000
_cell.length_b   1.000
_cell.length_c   1.000
_cell.angle_alpha   90.00
_cell.angle_beta   90.00
_cell.angle_gamma   90.00
#
_symmetry.space_group_name_H-M   'P 1'
#
loop_
_entity.id
_entity.type
_entity.pdbx_description
1 polymer ?
#
loop_
_entity_poly.entity_id
_entity_poly.type
_entity_poly.pdbx_seq_one_letter_code
_entity_poly.pdbx_strand_id
1 'polypeptide(L)'
;MRAAHQRLQAVTLATLCVAITSVSAAPPEAEPDRLMERQLVEEDVKEAAKRPYANDLGPDQIDVSAYPRQMQQSYGLFAQKCSRCHTLARPINSQWASPPFWEQYVKRMWHKPGTGINGVEARQIWEFLSYDSQVRKLDRREAFEALRKQLLEEFKQKYPERYQELYDELEDDAAKLW
;
A
#
# COMPACT_ATOMS: atom_id res chain seq x y z
N MET A 1 70.35 15.41 -56.88
CA MET A 1 70.74 15.97 -55.56
C MET A 1 69.49 15.99 -54.68
N ARG A 2 69.42 15.11 -53.66
CA ARG A 2 69.21 15.41 -52.21
C ARG A 2 68.03 16.37 -51.93
N ALA A 3 67.08 16.12 -51.02
CA ALA A 3 66.96 15.16 -49.92
C ALA A 3 65.48 15.04 -49.49
N ALA A 4 65.14 13.90 -48.91
CA ALA A 4 63.89 13.64 -48.22
C ALA A 4 63.83 14.34 -46.85
N HIS A 5 62.67 14.88 -46.48
CA HIS A 5 62.35 15.20 -45.09
C HIS A 5 60.95 14.67 -44.75
N GLN A 6 60.93 13.58 -43.99
CA GLN A 6 59.79 13.11 -43.22
C GLN A 6 59.43 14.14 -42.14
N ARG A 7 58.15 14.52 -42.06
CA ARG A 7 57.61 15.23 -40.89
C ARG A 7 56.77 14.23 -40.08
N LEU A 8 57.23 13.99 -38.85
CA LEU A 8 56.55 13.16 -37.86
C LEU A 8 55.14 13.69 -37.57
N GLN A 9 54.18 12.77 -37.47
CA GLN A 9 52.83 13.04 -36.97
C GLN A 9 52.88 13.16 -35.43
N ALA A 10 52.33 14.25 -34.90
CA ALA A 10 52.08 14.39 -33.47
C ALA A 10 50.74 13.73 -33.13
N VAL A 11 50.78 12.65 -32.35
CA VAL A 11 49.60 12.00 -31.78
C VAL A 11 49.19 12.78 -30.53
N THR A 12 48.12 13.56 -30.61
CA THR A 12 47.46 14.18 -29.47
C THR A 12 46.68 13.12 -28.69
N LEU A 13 47.17 12.77 -27.49
CA LEU A 13 46.43 12.00 -26.50
C LEU A 13 45.31 12.87 -25.91
N ALA A 14 44.06 12.54 -26.23
CA ALA A 14 42.88 13.09 -25.58
C ALA A 14 42.70 12.40 -24.22
N THR A 15 42.98 13.11 -23.13
CA THR A 15 42.75 12.64 -21.77
C THR A 15 41.25 12.71 -21.47
N LEU A 16 40.58 11.55 -21.45
CA LEU A 16 39.18 11.43 -21.07
C LEU A 16 39.09 11.48 -19.53
N CYS A 17 38.72 12.63 -18.96
CA CYS A 17 38.35 12.73 -17.55
C CYS A 17 36.99 12.06 -17.33
N VAL A 18 36.99 10.80 -16.92
CA VAL A 18 35.80 10.14 -16.38
C VAL A 18 35.57 10.69 -14.96
N ALA A 19 34.60 11.58 -14.81
CA ALA A 19 34.10 11.98 -13.51
C ALA A 19 33.36 10.78 -12.89
N ILE A 20 34.01 10.11 -11.95
CA ILE A 20 33.43 9.01 -11.17
C ILE A 20 32.48 9.65 -10.17
N THR A 21 31.20 9.77 -10.50
CA THR A 21 30.18 10.09 -9.49
C THR A 21 30.02 8.84 -8.62
N SER A 22 30.55 8.89 -7.40
CA SER A 22 30.25 7.90 -6.37
C SER A 22 28.75 7.93 -6.08
N VAL A 23 28.04 6.90 -6.54
CA VAL A 23 26.72 6.58 -6.00
C VAL A 23 26.94 6.20 -4.54
N SER A 24 26.64 7.12 -3.63
CA SER A 24 26.51 6.80 -2.21
C SER A 24 25.25 5.95 -2.05
N ALA A 25 25.42 4.63 -2.12
CA ALA A 25 24.42 3.73 -1.58
C ALA A 25 24.34 4.00 -0.07
N ALA A 26 23.16 4.34 0.42
CA ALA A 26 22.90 4.37 1.85
C ALA A 26 23.39 3.05 2.47
N PRO A 27 24.03 3.06 3.65
CA PRO A 27 24.50 1.84 4.28
C PRO A 27 23.29 0.91 4.46
N PRO A 28 23.41 -0.39 4.13
CA PRO A 28 22.36 -1.34 4.42
C PRO A 28 22.13 -1.32 5.92
N GLU A 29 20.91 -1.02 6.35
CA GLU A 29 20.50 -1.17 7.75
C GLU A 29 20.94 -2.55 8.25
N ALA A 30 21.46 -2.63 9.48
CA ALA A 30 22.13 -3.82 9.99
C ALA A 30 21.22 -5.07 9.87
N GLU A 31 21.75 -6.17 9.32
CA GLU A 31 21.04 -7.45 9.18
C GLU A 31 20.20 -7.89 10.42
N PRO A 32 20.67 -7.75 11.68
CA PRO A 32 19.84 -8.09 12.84
C PRO A 32 18.56 -7.25 12.97
N ASP A 33 18.58 -5.97 12.60
CA ASP A 33 17.39 -5.11 12.66
C ASP A 33 16.34 -5.57 11.63
N ARG A 34 16.78 -6.00 10.44
CA ARG A 34 15.88 -6.55 9.40
C ARG A 34 15.27 -7.90 9.78
N LEU A 35 15.98 -8.75 10.54
CA LEU A 35 15.43 -10.02 11.02
C LEU A 35 14.37 -9.80 12.09
N MET A 36 14.63 -8.92 13.05
CA MET A 36 13.65 -8.56 14.08
C MET A 36 12.40 -7.93 13.44
N GLU A 37 12.57 -6.98 12.52
CA GLU A 37 11.43 -6.38 11.82
C GLU A 37 10.59 -7.43 11.07
N ARG A 38 11.24 -8.37 10.37
CA ARG A 38 10.54 -9.46 9.68
C ARG A 38 9.75 -10.34 10.64
N GLN A 39 10.31 -10.67 11.81
CA GLN A 39 9.63 -11.46 12.83
C GLN A 39 8.39 -10.71 13.36
N LEU A 40 8.52 -9.42 13.67
CA LEU A 40 7.39 -8.60 14.11
C LEU A 40 6.27 -8.52 13.07
N VAL A 41 6.62 -8.36 11.79
CA VAL A 41 5.64 -8.37 10.69
C VAL A 41 4.95 -9.73 10.59
N GLU A 42 5.69 -10.84 10.68
CA GLU A 42 5.10 -12.19 10.63
C GLU A 42 4.14 -12.46 11.80
N GLU A 43 4.48 -12.02 13.00
CA GLU A 43 3.62 -12.12 14.18
C GLU A 43 2.34 -11.29 14.01
N ASP A 44 2.45 -10.05 13.54
CA ASP A 44 1.30 -9.18 13.25
C ASP A 44 0.39 -9.79 12.17
N VAL A 45 0.95 -10.42 11.13
CA VAL A 45 0.18 -11.15 10.11
C VAL A 45 -0.60 -12.31 10.74
N LYS A 46 0.07 -13.12 11.57
CA LYS A 46 -0.59 -14.25 12.26
C LYS A 46 -1.70 -13.76 13.18
N GLU A 47 -1.47 -12.68 13.90
CA GLU A 47 -2.46 -12.10 14.80
C GLU A 47 -3.65 -11.51 14.03
N ALA A 48 -3.39 -10.81 12.93
CA ALA A 48 -4.42 -10.28 12.05
C ALA A 48 -5.31 -11.38 11.42
N ALA A 49 -4.74 -12.57 11.17
CA ALA A 49 -5.45 -13.73 10.62
C ALA A 49 -6.37 -14.41 11.65
N LYS A 50 -6.05 -14.36 12.95
CA LYS A 50 -6.91 -14.90 14.02
C LYS A 50 -8.19 -14.10 14.22
N ARG A 51 -8.20 -12.83 13.81
CA ARG A 51 -9.32 -11.90 14.00
C ARG A 51 -9.83 -11.42 12.65
N PRO A 52 -10.51 -12.27 11.87
CA PRO A 52 -10.98 -11.89 10.56
C PRO A 52 -12.13 -10.87 10.66
N TYR A 53 -12.34 -10.15 9.56
CA TYR A 53 -13.45 -9.23 9.32
C TYR A 53 -14.17 -9.64 8.05
N ALA A 54 -15.45 -9.26 7.92
CA ALA A 54 -16.21 -9.50 6.69
C ALA A 54 -15.51 -8.94 5.45
N ASN A 55 -14.80 -7.82 5.58
CA ASN A 55 -14.05 -7.16 4.52
C ASN A 55 -12.99 -8.08 3.88
N ASP A 56 -12.43 -9.01 4.66
CA ASP A 56 -11.34 -9.89 4.25
C ASP A 56 -11.80 -10.96 3.25
N LEU A 57 -13.11 -11.18 3.13
CA LEU A 57 -13.70 -12.12 2.16
C LEU A 57 -13.90 -11.50 0.78
N GLY A 58 -13.76 -10.17 0.66
CA GLY A 58 -13.91 -9.47 -0.62
C GLY A 58 -12.64 -9.45 -1.46
N PRO A 59 -12.68 -8.83 -2.66
CA PRO A 59 -11.51 -8.71 -3.52
C PRO A 59 -10.40 -7.91 -2.83
N ASP A 60 -9.16 -8.34 -3.02
CA ASP A 60 -7.95 -7.70 -2.49
C ASP A 60 -7.26 -6.78 -3.52
N GLN A 61 -7.83 -6.63 -4.70
CA GLN A 61 -7.36 -5.76 -5.75
C GLN A 61 -8.53 -5.05 -6.42
N ILE A 62 -8.27 -3.86 -6.95
CA ILE A 62 -9.23 -3.07 -7.71
C ILE A 62 -8.59 -2.55 -9.00
N ASP A 63 -9.42 -2.36 -10.02
CA ASP A 63 -8.98 -1.68 -11.25
C ASP A 63 -8.98 -0.17 -11.03
N VAL A 64 -7.78 0.42 -11.11
CA VAL A 64 -7.56 1.88 -11.01
C VAL A 64 -7.12 2.49 -12.34
N SER A 65 -7.16 1.76 -13.45
CA SER A 65 -6.64 2.21 -14.75
C SER A 65 -7.27 3.52 -15.24
N ALA A 66 -8.54 3.76 -14.87
CA ALA A 66 -9.28 4.98 -15.17
C ALA A 66 -9.05 6.14 -14.17
N TYR A 67 -8.34 5.93 -13.06
CA TYR A 67 -8.10 6.97 -12.06
C TYR A 67 -7.05 7.98 -12.55
N PRO A 68 -7.01 9.21 -12.00
CA PRO A 68 -5.91 10.13 -12.24
C PRO A 68 -4.55 9.48 -11.94
N ARG A 69 -3.51 9.81 -12.72
CA ARG A 69 -2.18 9.20 -12.61
C ARG A 69 -1.64 9.18 -11.17
N GLN A 70 -1.86 10.26 -10.42
CA GLN A 70 -1.45 10.35 -9.02
C GLN A 70 -2.15 9.30 -8.15
N MET A 71 -3.44 9.03 -8.36
CA MET A 71 -4.18 8.02 -7.60
C MET A 71 -3.76 6.60 -7.99
N GLN A 72 -3.37 6.36 -9.24
CA GLN A 72 -2.77 5.10 -9.65
C GLN A 72 -1.43 4.85 -8.93
N GLN A 73 -0.59 5.88 -8.81
CA GLN A 73 0.66 5.81 -8.07
C GLN A 73 0.42 5.58 -6.58
N SER A 74 -0.52 6.31 -5.98
CA SER A 74 -0.91 6.12 -4.59
C SER A 74 -1.51 4.74 -4.33
N TYR A 75 -2.25 4.14 -5.29
CA TYR A 75 -2.69 2.75 -5.19
C TYR A 75 -1.50 1.78 -5.15
N GLY A 76 -0.48 1.98 -5.99
CA GLY A 76 0.73 1.17 -5.96
C GLY A 76 1.45 1.24 -4.60
N LEU A 77 1.58 2.45 -4.04
CA LEU A 77 2.14 2.65 -2.70
C LEU A 77 1.28 1.98 -1.61
N PHE A 78 -0.04 2.20 -1.65
CA PHE A 78 -0.99 1.56 -0.75
C PHE A 78 -0.89 0.04 -0.81
N ALA A 79 -0.87 -0.53 -2.01
CA ALA A 79 -0.75 -1.97 -2.21
C ALA A 79 0.56 -2.50 -1.60
N GLN A 80 1.68 -1.82 -1.85
CA GLN A 80 2.98 -2.21 -1.33
C GLN A 80 3.07 -2.15 0.21
N LYS A 81 2.53 -1.08 0.82
CA LYS A 81 2.69 -0.83 2.26
C LYS A 81 1.63 -1.53 3.09
N CYS A 82 0.37 -1.48 2.67
CA CYS A 82 -0.74 -2.00 3.45
C CYS A 82 -0.94 -3.52 3.32
N SER A 83 -0.30 -4.17 2.33
CA SER A 83 -0.32 -5.65 2.22
C SER A 83 0.69 -6.35 3.13
N ARG A 84 1.53 -5.61 3.89
CA ARG A 84 2.59 -6.20 4.73
C ARG A 84 2.04 -7.01 5.91
N CYS A 85 0.94 -6.56 6.50
CA CYS A 85 0.40 -7.11 7.74
C CYS A 85 -0.92 -7.88 7.56
N HIS A 86 -1.67 -7.62 6.49
CA HIS A 86 -2.91 -8.33 6.15
C HIS A 86 -3.28 -8.06 4.69
N THR A 87 -4.34 -8.71 4.18
CA THR A 87 -4.81 -8.48 2.81
C THR A 87 -5.29 -7.04 2.61
N LEU A 88 -5.18 -6.54 1.38
CA LEU A 88 -5.72 -5.22 1.01
C LEU A 88 -7.24 -5.19 1.00
N ALA A 89 -7.89 -6.35 0.96
CA ALA A 89 -9.35 -6.49 1.05
C ALA A 89 -9.89 -5.78 2.31
N ARG A 90 -9.13 -5.85 3.43
CA ARG A 90 -9.54 -5.27 4.71
C ARG A 90 -9.90 -3.78 4.63
N PRO A 91 -9.03 -2.89 4.12
CA PRO A 91 -9.39 -1.51 3.82
C PRO A 91 -10.27 -1.35 2.57
N ILE A 92 -9.98 -2.03 1.45
CA ILE A 92 -10.72 -1.82 0.17
C ILE A 92 -12.23 -2.06 0.32
N ASN A 93 -12.62 -3.05 1.14
CA ASN A 93 -14.00 -3.47 1.34
C ASN A 93 -14.59 -2.99 2.68
N SER A 94 -13.91 -2.07 3.38
CA SER A 94 -14.45 -1.50 4.61
C SER A 94 -15.70 -0.66 4.35
N GLN A 95 -16.55 -0.52 5.37
CA GLN A 95 -17.68 0.41 5.31
C GLN A 95 -17.28 1.88 5.47
N TRP A 96 -16.02 2.19 5.74
CA TRP A 96 -15.57 3.58 5.83
C TRP A 96 -15.49 4.19 4.45
N ALA A 97 -16.09 5.36 4.30
CA ALA A 97 -16.11 6.12 3.08
C ALA A 97 -15.66 7.57 3.27
N SER A 98 -15.73 8.13 4.49
CA SER A 98 -15.37 9.52 4.71
C SER A 98 -13.88 9.75 5.02
N PRO A 99 -13.29 10.88 4.59
CA PRO A 99 -11.89 11.19 4.84
C PRO A 99 -11.46 11.18 6.33
N PRO A 100 -12.27 11.64 7.30
CA PRO A 100 -11.90 11.57 8.72
C PRO A 100 -11.72 10.14 9.23
N PHE A 101 -12.58 9.18 8.83
CA PHE A 101 -12.39 7.78 9.20
C PHE A 101 -11.11 7.20 8.61
N TRP A 102 -10.81 7.55 7.36
CA TRP A 102 -9.57 7.12 6.72
C TRP A 102 -8.34 7.68 7.39
N GLU A 103 -8.37 8.93 7.83
CA GLU A 103 -7.24 9.55 8.52
C GLU A 103 -6.91 8.79 9.80
N GLN A 104 -7.93 8.49 10.62
CA GLN A 104 -7.77 7.71 11.84
C GLN A 104 -7.31 6.28 11.55
N TYR A 105 -7.85 5.65 10.51
CA TYR A 105 -7.46 4.31 10.10
C TYR A 105 -5.98 4.24 9.73
N VAL A 106 -5.55 5.12 8.81
CA VAL A 106 -4.17 5.15 8.31
C VAL A 106 -3.20 5.50 9.43
N LYS A 107 -3.54 6.46 10.32
CA LYS A 107 -2.72 6.76 11.51
C LYS A 107 -2.51 5.53 12.38
N ARG A 108 -3.57 4.78 12.68
CA ARG A 108 -3.46 3.55 13.48
C ARG A 108 -2.57 2.50 12.83
N MET A 109 -2.66 2.31 11.51
CA MET A 109 -1.82 1.35 10.79
C MET A 109 -0.38 1.83 10.72
N TRP A 110 -0.15 3.09 10.39
CA TRP A 110 1.17 3.70 10.31
C TRP A 110 1.97 3.56 11.62
N HIS A 111 1.33 3.73 12.77
CA HIS A 111 2.00 3.60 14.07
C HIS A 111 2.28 2.15 14.50
N LYS A 112 1.94 1.13 13.70
CA LYS A 112 2.35 -0.25 13.96
C LYS A 112 3.84 -0.47 13.62
N PRO A 113 4.56 -1.28 14.41
CA PRO A 113 5.94 -1.67 14.08
C PRO A 113 6.03 -2.34 12.71
N GLY A 114 7.16 -2.17 12.00
CA GLY A 114 7.45 -2.91 10.75
C GLY A 114 6.62 -2.52 9.51
N THR A 115 5.80 -1.46 9.61
CA THR A 115 4.99 -0.97 8.48
C THR A 115 5.83 -0.25 7.43
N GLY A 116 6.93 0.38 7.85
CA GLY A 116 7.80 1.18 7.00
C GLY A 116 7.07 2.35 6.31
N ILE A 117 5.95 2.81 6.87
CA ILE A 117 5.18 3.96 6.37
C ILE A 117 5.77 5.23 7.00
N ASN A 118 6.06 6.26 6.20
CA ASN A 118 6.37 7.60 6.70
C ASN A 118 5.18 8.55 6.57
N GLY A 119 5.28 9.77 7.10
CA GLY A 119 4.16 10.73 7.11
C GLY A 119 3.70 11.18 5.71
N VAL A 120 4.61 11.27 4.74
CA VAL A 120 4.25 11.61 3.34
C VAL A 120 3.50 10.45 2.70
N GLU A 121 3.99 9.22 2.88
CA GLU A 121 3.34 8.01 2.37
C GLU A 121 1.96 7.81 3.03
N ALA A 122 1.84 8.03 4.34
CA ALA A 122 0.57 7.97 5.06
C ALA A 122 -0.45 8.95 4.47
N ARG A 123 -0.03 10.18 4.13
CA ARG A 123 -0.90 11.17 3.48
C ARG A 123 -1.34 10.70 2.09
N GLN A 124 -0.44 10.16 1.28
CA GLN A 124 -0.76 9.64 -0.06
C GLN A 124 -1.73 8.45 -0.02
N ILE A 125 -1.54 7.54 0.95
CA ILE A 125 -2.43 6.41 1.20
C ILE A 125 -3.82 6.90 1.62
N TRP A 126 -3.89 7.89 2.50
CA TRP A 126 -5.14 8.51 2.92
C TRP A 126 -5.87 9.20 1.75
N GLU A 127 -5.15 9.94 0.90
CA GLU A 127 -5.70 10.57 -0.31
C GLU A 127 -6.31 9.52 -1.25
N PHE A 128 -5.59 8.41 -1.49
CA PHE A 128 -6.09 7.31 -2.31
C PHE A 128 -7.36 6.68 -1.73
N LEU A 129 -7.35 6.30 -0.44
CA LEU A 129 -8.51 5.67 0.20
C LEU A 129 -9.74 6.58 0.20
N SER A 130 -9.54 7.89 0.36
CA SER A 130 -10.60 8.89 0.29
C SER A 130 -11.16 9.02 -1.12
N TYR A 131 -10.29 9.14 -2.14
CA TYR A 131 -10.70 9.22 -3.55
C TYR A 131 -11.42 7.96 -4.00
N ASP A 132 -10.85 6.80 -3.68
CA ASP A 132 -11.40 5.50 -4.03
C ASP A 132 -12.77 5.27 -3.36
N SER A 133 -12.93 5.75 -2.12
CA SER A 133 -14.22 5.73 -1.42
C SER A 133 -15.26 6.60 -2.12
N GLN A 134 -14.88 7.78 -2.60
CA GLN A 134 -15.79 8.60 -3.41
C GLN A 134 -16.27 7.81 -4.65
N VAL A 135 -15.33 7.29 -5.45
CA VAL A 135 -15.64 6.69 -6.75
C VAL A 135 -16.30 5.31 -6.67
N ARG A 136 -15.87 4.43 -5.75
CA ARG A 136 -16.39 3.06 -5.64
C ARG A 136 -17.50 2.91 -4.62
N LYS A 137 -17.48 3.69 -3.54
CA LYS A 137 -18.41 3.52 -2.42
C LYS A 137 -19.52 4.55 -2.42
N LEU A 138 -19.23 5.83 -2.66
CA LEU A 138 -20.25 6.88 -2.58
C LEU A 138 -20.99 7.06 -3.91
N ASP A 139 -20.28 7.20 -5.02
CA ASP A 139 -20.87 7.36 -6.35
C ASP A 139 -21.61 6.10 -6.83
N ARG A 140 -21.26 4.94 -6.24
CA ARG A 140 -21.86 3.62 -6.52
C ARG A 140 -22.39 2.97 -5.25
N ARG A 141 -23.01 3.77 -4.38
CA ARG A 141 -23.46 3.37 -3.04
C ARG A 141 -24.28 2.09 -3.02
N GLU A 142 -25.32 1.99 -3.83
CA GLU A 142 -26.19 0.81 -3.81
C GLU A 142 -25.43 -0.47 -4.14
N ALA A 143 -24.57 -0.44 -5.17
CA ALA A 143 -23.75 -1.58 -5.55
C ALA A 143 -22.74 -1.95 -4.46
N PHE A 144 -22.11 -0.95 -3.81
CA PHE A 144 -21.15 -1.21 -2.75
C PHE A 144 -21.83 -1.73 -1.46
N GLU A 145 -22.98 -1.18 -1.08
CA GLU A 145 -23.76 -1.67 0.06
C GLU A 145 -24.29 -3.09 -0.20
N ALA A 146 -24.66 -3.43 -1.43
CA ALA A 146 -25.00 -4.80 -1.81
C ALA A 146 -23.82 -5.77 -1.65
N LEU A 147 -22.63 -5.37 -2.13
CA LEU A 147 -21.40 -6.14 -1.88
C LEU A 147 -21.15 -6.30 -0.37
N ARG A 148 -21.27 -5.22 0.42
CA ARG A 148 -21.08 -5.29 1.89
C ARG A 148 -22.05 -6.25 2.55
N LYS A 149 -23.33 -6.25 2.16
CA LYS A 149 -24.33 -7.20 2.65
C LYS A 149 -23.94 -8.64 2.33
N GLN A 150 -23.50 -8.91 1.10
CA GLN A 150 -23.02 -10.23 0.71
C GLN A 150 -21.84 -10.69 1.58
N LEU A 151 -20.85 -9.83 1.78
CA LEU A 151 -19.67 -10.14 2.61
C LEU A 151 -20.06 -10.41 4.07
N LEU A 152 -21.01 -9.65 4.61
CA LEU A 152 -21.52 -9.84 5.98
C LEU A 152 -22.26 -11.16 6.13
N GLU A 153 -23.09 -11.53 5.17
CA GLU A 153 -23.82 -12.80 5.19
C GLU A 153 -22.85 -13.99 5.10
N GLU A 154 -21.91 -13.95 4.16
CA GLU A 154 -20.88 -15.00 4.05
C GLU A 154 -20.02 -15.07 5.33
N PHE A 155 -19.69 -13.91 5.92
CA PHE A 155 -18.95 -13.85 7.18
C PHE A 155 -19.75 -14.42 8.36
N LYS A 156 -21.06 -14.15 8.44
CA LYS A 156 -21.96 -14.72 9.46
C LYS A 156 -22.02 -16.24 9.36
N GLN A 157 -22.09 -16.77 8.14
CA GLN A 157 -22.10 -18.22 7.91
C GLN A 157 -20.77 -18.87 8.28
N LYS A 158 -19.65 -18.24 7.91
CA LYS A 158 -18.31 -18.81 8.09
C LYS A 158 -17.74 -18.61 9.51
N TYR A 159 -18.09 -17.50 10.16
CA TYR A 159 -17.56 -17.09 11.47
C TYR A 159 -18.68 -16.53 12.37
N PRO A 160 -19.71 -17.33 12.73
CA PRO A 160 -20.90 -16.82 13.43
C PRO A 160 -20.58 -16.15 14.78
N GLU A 161 -19.69 -16.73 15.58
CA GLU A 161 -19.29 -16.15 16.88
C GLU A 161 -18.57 -14.81 16.70
N ARG A 162 -17.68 -14.72 15.71
CA ARG A 162 -16.94 -13.49 15.39
C ARG A 162 -17.84 -12.43 14.76
N TYR A 163 -18.83 -12.84 13.98
CA TYR A 163 -19.86 -11.95 13.45
C TYR A 163 -20.63 -11.33 14.61
N GLN A 164 -21.07 -12.14 15.57
CA GLN A 164 -21.76 -11.64 16.76
C GLN A 164 -20.87 -10.67 17.55
N GLU A 165 -19.61 -11.03 17.84
CA GLU A 165 -18.67 -10.12 18.53
C GLU A 165 -18.54 -8.74 17.88
N LEU A 166 -18.60 -8.66 16.55
CA LEU A 166 -18.36 -7.43 15.79
C LEU A 166 -19.62 -6.64 15.45
N TYR A 167 -20.77 -7.30 15.31
CA TYR A 167 -21.95 -6.73 14.66
C TYR A 167 -23.25 -6.90 15.44
N ASP A 168 -23.26 -7.48 16.65
CA ASP A 168 -24.48 -7.68 17.47
C ASP A 168 -25.30 -6.38 17.62
N GLU A 169 -24.63 -5.24 17.80
CA GLU A 169 -25.26 -3.93 17.96
C GLU A 169 -25.47 -3.17 16.63
N LEU A 170 -25.01 -3.73 15.52
CA LEU A 170 -24.93 -3.06 14.22
C LEU A 170 -25.63 -3.83 13.11
N GLU A 171 -26.48 -4.84 13.37
CA GLU A 171 -26.99 -5.74 12.33
C GLU A 171 -27.51 -5.01 11.07
N ASP A 172 -28.47 -4.09 11.23
CA ASP A 172 -29.07 -3.34 10.12
C ASP A 172 -28.16 -2.21 9.56
N ASP A 173 -27.11 -1.85 10.30
CA ASP A 173 -26.22 -0.71 10.03
C ASP A 173 -24.82 -1.12 9.57
N ALA A 174 -24.45 -2.40 9.70
CA ALA A 174 -23.11 -2.92 9.42
C ALA A 174 -22.73 -2.80 7.93
N ALA A 175 -23.74 -2.78 7.05
CA ALA A 175 -23.57 -2.55 5.63
C ALA A 175 -23.54 -1.06 5.25
N LYS A 176 -24.06 -0.16 6.11
CA LYS A 176 -24.13 1.28 5.82
C LYS A 176 -22.74 1.88 5.81
N LEU A 177 -22.54 2.87 4.94
CA LEU A 177 -21.29 3.62 4.85
C LEU A 177 -21.20 4.72 5.90
N TRP A 178 -20.01 4.88 6.49
CA TRP A 178 -19.68 5.87 7.54
C TRP A 178 -18.52 6.76 7.08
#